data_AF-A0A1B0CQ97-F1
#
_entry.id   AF-A0A1B0CQ97-F1
#
_cell.length_a   1.000
_cell.length_b   1.000
_cell.length_c   1.000
_cell.angle_alpha   90.00
_cell.angle_beta   90.00
_cell.angle_gamma   90.00
#
_symmetry.space_group_name_H-M   'P 1'
#
loop_
_entity.id
_entity.type
_entity.pdbx_description
1 polymer ?
#
loop_
_entity_poly.entity_id
_entity_poly.type
_entity_poly.pdbx_seq_one_letter_code
_entity_poly.pdbx_strand_id
1 'polypeptide(L)'
;MSDSPKHPPIVASASGSLDGDDEIRKRLDKLREDRQPKNVPTEDEMRRRLANLRGQEYKEYSNAHVFAVDNRSDQEKMNDLLKQYAEESSIREAHDPAKDVERHATIRCLGCDGDLFCRECFKDIHDDEEYRGHQTKPYARKKTAQDSDDD
;
A
#
# COMPACT_ATOMS: atom_id res chain seq x y z
N MET A 1 -77.18 4.23 -9.44
CA MET A 1 -77.55 3.51 -8.19
C MET A 1 -77.54 2.03 -8.50
N SER A 2 -76.39 1.38 -8.32
CA SER A 2 -76.08 -0.04 -8.65
C SER A 2 -74.58 -0.10 -8.95
N ASP A 3 -73.76 -1.06 -8.56
CA ASP A 3 -73.88 -2.26 -7.74
C ASP A 3 -72.39 -2.67 -7.60
N SER A 4 -71.80 -2.60 -6.41
CA SER A 4 -70.37 -2.90 -6.24
C SER A 4 -70.18 -4.38 -5.91
N PRO A 5 -69.33 -5.12 -6.63
CA PRO A 5 -69.19 -6.56 -6.44
C PRO A 5 -68.68 -6.93 -5.04
N LYS A 6 -69.48 -7.76 -4.37
CA LYS A 6 -69.19 -8.40 -3.10
C LYS A 6 -68.13 -9.49 -3.31
N HIS A 7 -66.86 -9.18 -3.06
CA HIS A 7 -65.83 -10.21 -2.97
C HIS A 7 -66.00 -11.00 -1.66
N PRO A 8 -65.97 -12.34 -1.71
CA PRO A 8 -66.11 -13.17 -0.52
C PRO A 8 -64.87 -13.04 0.37
N PRO A 9 -64.99 -13.23 1.70
CA PRO A 9 -63.83 -13.29 2.56
C PRO A 9 -62.98 -14.48 2.11
N ILE A 10 -61.77 -14.20 1.63
CA ILE A 10 -60.80 -15.24 1.29
C ILE A 10 -60.39 -15.85 2.63
N VAL A 11 -61.07 -16.95 2.92
CA VAL A 11 -60.80 -17.99 3.91
C VAL A 11 -59.52 -17.77 4.71
N ALA A 12 -59.73 -17.43 5.98
CA ALA A 12 -58.78 -17.65 7.05
C ALA A 12 -58.35 -19.13 7.00
N SER A 13 -57.16 -19.40 6.50
CA SER A 13 -56.50 -20.70 6.60
C SER A 13 -54.99 -20.50 6.55
N ALA A 14 -54.50 -19.80 7.56
CA ALA A 14 -53.26 -20.19 8.20
C ALA A 14 -53.58 -20.26 9.69
N SER A 15 -54.14 -21.39 10.11
CA SER A 15 -54.00 -21.86 11.49
C SER A 15 -52.53 -22.18 11.73
N GLY A 16 -51.68 -21.14 11.67
CA GLY A 16 -50.37 -21.17 12.29
C GLY A 16 -50.63 -21.05 13.77
N SER A 17 -50.35 -22.13 14.51
CA SER A 17 -50.30 -22.10 15.97
C SER A 17 -49.58 -20.80 16.36
N LEU A 18 -50.25 -19.88 17.06
CA LEU A 18 -49.61 -18.65 17.55
C LEU A 18 -48.35 -19.01 18.36
N ASP A 19 -48.39 -20.18 19.02
CA ASP A 19 -47.27 -20.82 19.71
C ASP A 19 -46.09 -21.15 18.79
N GLY A 20 -46.36 -21.62 17.56
CA GLY A 20 -45.33 -21.92 16.56
C GLY A 20 -44.69 -20.66 16.00
N ASP A 21 -45.51 -19.63 15.73
CA ASP A 21 -45.01 -18.33 15.27
C ASP A 21 -44.20 -17.61 16.37
N ASP A 22 -44.60 -17.72 17.63
CA ASP A 22 -43.87 -17.18 18.78
C ASP A 22 -42.58 -17.95 19.07
N GLU A 23 -42.58 -19.27 18.89
CA GLU A 23 -41.37 -20.07 18.96
C GLU A 23 -40.39 -19.74 17.83
N ILE A 24 -40.90 -19.49 16.62
CA ILE A 24 -40.10 -19.01 15.49
C ILE A 24 -39.51 -17.64 15.79
N ARG A 25 -40.27 -16.69 16.34
CA ARG A 25 -39.77 -15.36 16.76
C ARG A 25 -38.68 -15.46 17.81
N LYS A 26 -38.89 -16.28 18.85
CA LYS A 26 -37.90 -16.50 19.92
C LYS A 26 -36.62 -17.14 19.37
N ARG A 27 -36.74 -18.07 18.43
CA ARG A 27 -35.61 -18.70 17.76
C ARG A 27 -34.86 -17.71 16.88
N LEU A 28 -35.58 -16.85 16.15
CA LEU A 28 -35.02 -15.76 15.35
C LEU A 28 -34.26 -14.74 16.21
N ASP A 29 -34.80 -14.31 17.34
CA ASP A 29 -34.09 -13.38 18.23
C ASP A 29 -32.82 -14.00 18.82
N LYS A 30 -32.87 -15.27 19.22
CA LYS A 30 -31.67 -16.00 19.65
C LYS A 30 -30.63 -16.12 18.54
N LEU A 31 -31.05 -16.44 17.31
CA LEU A 31 -30.18 -16.45 16.12
C LEU A 31 -29.59 -15.06 15.84
N ARG A 32 -30.35 -13.98 16.05
CA ARG A 32 -29.88 -12.60 15.88
C ARG A 32 -28.85 -12.23 16.96
N GLU A 33 -29.08 -12.59 18.21
CA GLU A 33 -28.14 -12.41 19.31
C GLU A 33 -26.84 -13.20 19.10
N ASP A 34 -26.92 -14.41 18.54
CA ASP A 34 -25.76 -15.25 18.23
C ASP A 34 -25.01 -14.77 16.97
N ARG A 35 -25.70 -14.14 16.01
CA ARG A 35 -25.09 -13.53 14.81
C ARG A 35 -24.58 -12.10 15.03
N GLN A 36 -24.93 -11.44 16.13
CA GLN A 36 -24.33 -10.15 16.44
C GLN A 36 -22.82 -10.35 16.65
N PRO A 37 -21.96 -9.56 15.99
CA PRO A 37 -20.52 -9.64 16.18
C PRO A 37 -20.20 -9.20 17.61
N LYS A 38 -20.16 -10.16 18.54
CA LYS A 38 -19.76 -9.91 19.92
C LYS A 38 -18.26 -9.68 19.91
N ASN A 39 -17.85 -8.46 20.29
CA ASN A 39 -16.46 -8.13 20.63
C ASN A 39 -15.44 -8.21 19.47
N VAL A 40 -15.75 -7.65 18.31
CA VAL A 40 -14.70 -7.36 17.31
C VAL A 40 -14.15 -5.96 17.60
N PRO A 41 -12.86 -5.83 17.97
CA PRO A 41 -12.24 -4.52 18.17
C PRO A 41 -12.34 -3.68 16.91
N THR A 42 -12.65 -2.39 17.05
CA THR A 42 -12.70 -1.46 15.92
C THR A 42 -11.33 -1.38 15.25
N GLU A 43 -11.30 -1.06 13.95
CA GLU A 43 -10.05 -0.93 13.21
C GLU A 43 -9.06 0.04 13.88
N ASP A 44 -9.53 1.16 14.41
CA ASP A 44 -8.69 2.12 15.14
C ASP A 44 -8.11 1.55 16.43
N GLU A 45 -8.88 0.73 17.14
CA GLU A 45 -8.41 0.05 18.33
C GLU A 45 -7.32 -0.97 17.99
N MET A 46 -7.51 -1.74 16.90
CA MET A 46 -6.49 -2.64 16.39
C MET A 46 -5.22 -1.89 15.97
N ARG A 47 -5.35 -0.77 15.26
CA ARG A 47 -4.22 0.08 14.83
C ARG A 47 -3.45 0.65 16.03
N ARG A 48 -4.13 1.14 17.07
CA ARG A 48 -3.49 1.60 18.32
C ARG A 48 -2.73 0.48 19.02
N ARG A 49 -3.33 -0.70 19.15
CA ARG A 49 -2.69 -1.88 19.74
C ARG A 49 -1.43 -2.28 18.96
N LEU A 50 -1.50 -2.30 17.63
CA LEU A 50 -0.35 -2.61 16.77
C LEU A 50 0.78 -1.60 16.88
N ALA A 51 0.47 -0.29 16.93
CA ALA A 51 1.46 0.77 17.08
C ALA A 51 2.24 0.64 18.41
N ASN A 52 1.53 0.43 19.52
CA ASN A 52 2.14 0.20 20.83
C ASN A 52 3.06 -1.03 20.84
N LEU A 53 2.66 -2.11 20.15
CA LEU A 53 3.47 -3.33 20.05
C LEU A 53 4.74 -3.13 19.20
N ARG A 54 4.68 -2.24 18.20
CA ARG A 54 5.82 -1.86 17.37
C ARG A 54 6.69 -0.74 17.97
N GLY A 55 6.36 -0.23 19.16
CA GLY A 55 7.06 0.89 19.78
C GLY A 55 6.94 2.20 18.98
N GLN A 56 5.94 2.30 18.11
CA GLN A 56 5.68 3.46 17.28
C GLN A 56 4.51 4.26 17.87
N GLU A 57 4.64 5.59 17.89
CA GLU A 57 3.53 6.46 18.29
C GLU A 57 2.36 6.30 17.31
N TYR A 58 1.15 6.07 17.84
CA TYR A 58 -0.06 6.03 17.02
C TYR A 58 -0.39 7.44 16.53
N LYS A 59 -0.37 7.62 15.21
CA LYS A 59 -0.79 8.85 14.54
C LYS A 59 -2.11 8.59 13.82
N GLU A 60 -3.11 9.40 14.13
CA GLU A 60 -4.35 9.42 13.34
C GLU A 60 -4.06 10.05 11.99
N TYR A 61 -3.78 9.20 11.00
CA TYR A 61 -3.70 9.63 9.61
C TYR A 61 -5.12 9.89 9.11
N SER A 62 -5.61 11.11 9.33
CA SER A 62 -6.76 11.59 8.59
C SER A 62 -6.30 11.86 7.15
N ASN A 63 -6.97 11.26 6.17
CA ASN A 63 -6.76 11.61 4.75
C ASN A 63 -7.26 13.03 4.43
N ALA A 64 -7.67 13.82 5.44
CA ALA A 64 -8.19 15.17 5.28
C ALA A 64 -7.20 16.09 4.56
N HIS A 65 -5.90 15.90 4.76
CA HIS A 65 -4.89 16.70 4.06
C HIS A 65 -4.75 16.33 2.57
N VAL A 66 -5.02 15.07 2.20
CA VAL A 66 -4.96 14.60 0.80
C VAL A 66 -6.11 15.14 -0.04
N PHE A 67 -7.27 15.37 0.59
CA PHE A 67 -8.46 15.94 -0.04
C PHE A 67 -8.64 17.45 0.20
N ALA A 68 -7.64 18.10 0.80
CA ALA A 68 -7.70 19.53 1.02
C ALA A 68 -7.65 20.26 -0.33
N VAL A 69 -8.61 21.16 -0.55
CA VAL A 69 -8.59 22.04 -1.73
C VAL A 69 -7.36 22.93 -1.63
N ASP A 70 -6.56 22.97 -2.71
CA ASP A 70 -5.39 23.82 -2.79
C ASP A 70 -5.82 25.29 -2.90
N ASN A 71 -5.59 26.05 -1.81
CA ASN A 71 -5.92 27.46 -1.72
C ASN A 71 -4.76 28.37 -2.14
N ARG A 72 -3.64 27.81 -2.61
CA ARG A 72 -2.52 28.61 -3.13
C ARG A 72 -2.96 29.37 -4.38
N SER A 73 -2.41 30.57 -4.53
CA SER A 73 -2.55 31.38 -5.74
C SER A 73 -1.96 30.65 -6.95
N ASP A 74 -2.48 30.92 -8.15
CA ASP A 74 -1.92 30.38 -9.39
C ASP A 74 -0.45 30.77 -9.57
N GLN A 75 -0.06 31.95 -9.09
CA GLN A 75 1.34 32.38 -9.10
C GLN A 75 2.22 31.52 -8.20
N GLU A 76 1.74 31.17 -7.02
CA GLU A 76 2.47 30.31 -6.08
C GLU A 76 2.62 28.90 -6.65
N LYS A 77 1.56 28.36 -7.25
CA LYS A 77 1.61 27.07 -7.95
C LYS A 77 2.65 27.07 -9.08
N MET A 78 2.73 28.15 -9.87
CA MET A 78 3.74 28.29 -10.92
C MET A 78 5.16 28.35 -10.34
N ASN A 79 5.36 29.11 -9.27
CA ASN A 79 6.66 29.21 -8.62
C ASN A 79 7.11 27.85 -8.05
N ASP A 80 6.20 27.11 -7.41
CA ASP A 80 6.46 25.78 -6.88
C ASP A 80 6.81 24.79 -8.00
N LEU A 81 6.08 24.83 -9.13
CA LEU A 81 6.39 24.02 -10.30
C LEU A 81 7.77 24.36 -10.89
N LEU A 82 8.09 25.66 -10.98
CA LEU A 82 9.40 26.10 -11.47
C LEU A 82 10.52 25.65 -10.55
N LYS A 83 10.30 25.70 -9.24
CA LYS A 83 11.24 25.21 -8.23
C LYS A 83 11.45 23.70 -8.36
N GLN A 84 10.38 22.91 -8.50
CA GLN A 84 10.48 21.47 -8.74
C GLN A 84 11.33 21.16 -9.99
N TYR A 85 11.06 21.84 -11.11
CA TYR A 85 11.85 21.67 -12.32
C TYR A 85 13.32 22.05 -12.14
N ALA A 86 13.61 23.15 -11.46
CA ALA A 86 14.97 23.59 -11.21
C ALA A 86 15.75 22.57 -10.36
N GLU A 87 15.14 22.07 -9.29
CA GLU A 87 15.71 21.03 -8.43
C GLU A 87 15.92 19.72 -9.21
N GLU A 88 14.96 19.29 -10.02
CA GLU A 88 15.11 18.13 -10.90
C GLU A 88 16.23 18.30 -11.93
N SER A 89 16.38 19.51 -12.49
CA SER A 89 17.47 19.81 -13.41
C SER A 89 18.83 19.71 -12.74
N SER A 90 18.95 20.21 -11.50
CA SER A 90 20.17 20.08 -10.71
C SER A 90 20.50 18.62 -10.40
N ILE A 91 19.49 17.81 -10.05
CA ILE A 91 19.67 16.37 -9.84
C ILE A 91 20.12 15.68 -11.13
N ARG A 92 19.48 15.97 -12.26
CA ARG A 92 19.82 15.36 -13.56
C ARG A 92 21.25 15.71 -14.01
N GLU A 93 21.69 16.93 -13.74
CA GLU A 93 23.05 17.38 -14.07
C GLU A 93 24.10 16.73 -13.14
N ALA A 94 23.79 16.58 -11.85
CA ALA A 94 24.69 15.98 -10.88
C ALA A 94 24.73 14.44 -10.95
N HIS A 95 23.66 13.80 -11.41
CA HIS A 95 23.55 12.34 -11.51
C HIS A 95 24.33 11.82 -12.71
N ASP A 96 25.51 11.27 -12.44
CA ASP A 96 26.31 10.53 -13.41
C ASP A 96 26.06 9.02 -13.21
N PRO A 97 25.30 8.36 -14.12
CA PRO A 97 24.97 6.94 -13.97
C PRO A 97 26.22 6.05 -13.95
N ALA A 98 27.33 6.47 -14.57
CA ALA A 98 28.58 5.71 -14.54
C ALA A 98 29.22 5.71 -13.14
N LYS A 99 29.15 6.84 -12.41
CA LYS A 99 29.66 6.94 -11.04
C LYS A 99 28.80 6.16 -10.05
N ASP A 100 27.49 6.07 -10.26
CA ASP A 100 26.61 5.32 -9.37
C ASP A 100 26.82 3.81 -9.51
N VAL A 101 27.07 3.33 -10.73
CA VAL A 101 27.52 1.94 -10.94
C VAL A 101 28.86 1.70 -10.23
N GLU A 102 29.85 2.59 -10.35
CA GLU A 102 31.14 2.42 -9.66
C GLU A 102 31.00 2.44 -8.12
N ARG A 103 30.11 3.28 -7.59
CA ARG A 103 29.84 3.39 -6.14
C ARG A 103 29.17 2.13 -5.59
N HIS A 104 28.27 1.51 -6.36
CA HIS A 104 27.47 0.36 -5.91
C HIS A 104 28.02 -0.99 -6.44
N ALA A 105 29.03 -0.95 -7.31
CA ALA A 105 29.70 -2.13 -7.81
C ALA A 105 30.42 -2.85 -6.68
N THR A 106 30.08 -4.12 -6.51
CA THR A 106 30.70 -5.02 -5.53
C THR A 106 31.29 -6.27 -6.19
N ILE A 107 30.95 -6.49 -7.45
CA ILE A 107 31.31 -7.68 -8.21
C ILE A 107 31.96 -7.23 -9.52
N ARG A 108 33.08 -7.86 -9.86
CA ARG A 108 33.73 -7.76 -11.18
C ARG A 108 33.58 -9.10 -11.89
N CYS A 109 32.97 -9.11 -13.07
CA CYS A 109 32.78 -10.31 -13.87
C CYS A 109 33.94 -10.47 -14.88
N LEU A 110 34.62 -11.62 -14.89
CA LEU A 110 35.71 -11.91 -15.83
C LEU A 110 35.22 -12.57 -17.13
N GLY A 111 33.97 -13.04 -17.17
CA GLY A 111 33.33 -13.54 -18.39
C GLY A 111 32.73 -12.43 -19.26
N CYS A 112 32.51 -11.24 -18.67
CA CYS A 112 32.05 -10.03 -19.36
C CYS A 112 33.18 -8.99 -19.37
N ASP A 113 34.38 -9.35 -19.83
CA ASP A 113 35.52 -8.44 -20.02
C ASP A 113 35.94 -7.56 -18.82
N GLY A 114 35.59 -7.95 -17.59
CA GLY A 114 35.91 -7.20 -16.38
C GLY A 114 34.85 -6.19 -15.95
N ASP A 115 33.64 -6.27 -16.51
CA ASP A 115 32.51 -5.40 -16.18
C ASP A 115 32.15 -5.44 -14.69
N LEU A 116 31.73 -4.28 -14.19
CA LEU A 116 31.40 -4.04 -12.79
C LEU A 116 29.89 -4.07 -12.57
N PHE A 117 29.47 -4.81 -11.54
CA PHE A 117 28.07 -4.98 -11.21
C PHE A 117 27.83 -4.79 -9.72
N CYS A 118 26.68 -4.21 -9.36
CA CYS A 118 26.13 -4.36 -8.03
C CYS A 118 25.54 -5.77 -7.87
N ARG A 119 25.19 -6.18 -6.64
CA ARG A 119 24.68 -7.54 -6.40
C ARG A 119 23.37 -7.85 -7.13
N GLU A 120 22.48 -6.87 -7.22
CA GLU A 120 21.17 -7.03 -7.87
C GLU A 120 21.34 -7.11 -9.40
N CYS A 121 22.03 -6.15 -10.02
CA CYS A 121 22.31 -6.18 -11.45
C CYS A 121 23.12 -7.42 -11.87
N PHE A 122 24.04 -7.91 -11.03
CA PHE A 122 24.75 -9.14 -11.31
C PHE A 122 23.79 -10.32 -11.39
N LYS A 123 22.88 -10.44 -10.42
CA LYS A 123 21.91 -11.53 -10.39
C LYS A 123 20.93 -11.45 -11.56
N ASP A 124 20.42 -10.27 -11.90
CA ASP A 124 19.44 -10.13 -12.98
C ASP A 124 20.00 -10.52 -14.35
N ILE A 125 21.29 -10.22 -14.60
CA ILE A 125 21.94 -10.48 -15.90
C ILE A 125 22.67 -11.85 -15.91
N HIS A 126 23.05 -12.39 -14.74
CA HIS A 126 23.82 -13.63 -14.62
C HIS A 126 23.03 -14.81 -13.99
N ASP A 127 21.71 -14.71 -13.89
CA ASP A 127 20.85 -15.86 -13.53
C ASP A 127 20.52 -16.75 -14.75
N ASP A 128 20.71 -16.23 -15.97
CA ASP A 128 20.50 -16.97 -17.22
C ASP A 128 21.54 -18.08 -17.44
N GLU A 129 21.13 -19.16 -18.11
CA GLU A 129 21.95 -20.37 -18.32
C GLU A 129 23.28 -20.08 -19.04
N GLU A 130 23.31 -19.06 -19.89
CA GLU A 130 24.49 -18.65 -20.66
C GLU A 130 25.55 -17.93 -19.81
N TYR A 131 25.13 -17.21 -18.77
CA TYR A 131 26.00 -16.30 -18.01
C TYR A 131 26.31 -16.79 -16.59
N ARG A 132 25.60 -17.82 -16.10
CA ARG A 132 25.81 -18.45 -14.78
C ARG A 132 27.23 -19.04 -14.59
N GLY A 133 27.92 -19.34 -15.70
CA GLY A 133 29.29 -19.89 -15.69
C GLY A 133 30.39 -18.84 -15.55
N HIS A 134 30.06 -17.55 -15.55
CA HIS A 134 31.06 -16.49 -15.53
C HIS A 134 31.77 -16.40 -14.18
N GLN A 135 33.10 -16.35 -14.21
CA GLN A 135 33.91 -16.21 -13.00
C GLN A 135 33.87 -14.77 -12.50
N THR A 136 33.50 -14.58 -11.23
CA THR A 136 33.48 -13.26 -10.60
C THR A 136 34.58 -13.08 -9.55
N LYS A 137 35.02 -11.84 -9.37
CA LYS A 137 35.87 -11.42 -8.25
C LYS A 137 35.20 -10.29 -7.46
N PRO A 138 35.41 -10.23 -6.13
CA PRO A 138 34.96 -9.08 -5.35
C PRO A 138 35.67 -7.82 -5.84
N TYR A 139 34.90 -6.74 -6.00
CA TYR A 139 35.42 -5.42 -6.34
C TYR A 139 35.28 -4.48 -5.15
N ALA A 140 36.38 -3.80 -4.82
CA ALA A 140 36.40 -2.72 -3.85
C ALA A 140 36.86 -1.45 -4.56
N ARG A 141 36.05 -0.40 -4.52
CA ARG A 141 36.38 0.91 -5.09
C ARG A 141 37.62 1.48 -4.40
N LYS A 142 38.55 1.99 -5.20
CA LYS A 142 39.68 2.78 -4.68
C LYS A 142 39.14 4.14 -4.24
N LYS A 143 39.38 4.55 -2.99
CA LYS A 143 38.99 5.90 -2.52
C LYS A 143 39.72 6.93 -3.36
N THR A 144 38.99 7.81 -4.02
CA THR A 144 39.56 8.89 -4.83
C THR A 144 39.59 10.18 -4.01
N ALA A 145 40.55 11.07 -4.28
CA ALA A 145 40.75 12.32 -3.53
C ALA A 145 39.56 13.33 -3.60
N GLN A 146 38.47 12.99 -4.28
CA GLN A 146 37.24 13.78 -4.35
C GLN A 146 36.21 13.42 -3.27
N ASP A 147 36.43 12.34 -2.51
CA ASP A 147 35.52 11.92 -1.43
C ASP A 147 35.88 12.59 -0.07
N SER A 148 36.68 13.66 -0.03
CA SER A 148 37.24 14.28 1.20
C SER A 148 36.77 15.69 1.54
N ASP A 149 35.85 16.29 0.77
CA ASP A 149 35.42 17.70 0.96
C ASP A 149 33.96 17.84 1.46
N ASP A 150 33.36 16.78 2.01
CA ASP A 150 31.99 16.76 2.57
C ASP A 150 32.02 16.41 4.08
N ASP A 151 32.55 17.31 4.91
CA ASP A 151 32.40 17.33 6.39
C ASP A 151 31.90 18.72 6.85
#